data_AF-C0N2G0-F1
#
_entry.id   AF-C0N2G0-F1
#
_cell.length_a   1.000
_cell.length_b   1.000
_cell.length_c   1.000
_cell.angle_alpha   90.00
_cell.angle_beta   90.00
_cell.angle_gamma   90.00
#
_symmetry.space_group_name_H-M   'P 1'
#
loop_
_entity.id
_entity.type
_entity.pdbx_description
1 polymer ?
#
loop_
_entity_poly.entity_id
_entity_poly.type
_entity_poly.pdbx_seq_one_letter_code
_entity_poly.pdbx_strand_id
1 'polypeptide(L)'
;MPDRIFIKPAKQAVNVRKLRGGLLNQHGEYVPREVYYLKRIKDGDAIELTSDADIKKALAKAKTDAKKAVAAKPTDSTDKDA
;
A
#
# COMPACT_ATOMS: atom_id res chain seq x y z
N MET A 1 -15.78 11.17 13.46
CA MET A 1 -14.61 11.09 12.55
C MET A 1 -14.39 9.63 12.22
N PRO A 2 -14.06 9.25 10.98
CA PRO A 2 -13.85 7.84 10.64
C PRO A 2 -12.61 7.28 11.35
N ASP A 3 -12.73 6.08 11.94
CA ASP A 3 -11.67 5.41 12.69
C ASP A 3 -10.51 4.95 11.79
N ARG A 4 -10.73 4.91 10.48
CA ARG A 4 -9.77 4.49 9.46
C ARG A 4 -9.74 5.49 8.30
N ILE A 5 -8.57 5.65 7.72
CA ILE A 5 -8.31 6.50 6.56
C ILE A 5 -7.73 5.66 5.43
N PHE A 6 -8.05 6.01 4.19
CA PHE A 6 -7.41 5.38 3.03
C PHE A 6 -6.19 6.20 2.64
N ILE A 7 -5.01 5.60 2.71
CA ILE A 7 -3.77 6.27 2.33
C ILE A 7 -3.03 5.46 1.28
N LYS A 8 -2.28 6.15 0.43
CA LYS A 8 -1.33 5.55 -0.50
C LYS A 8 0.01 6.28 -0.44
N PRO A 9 1.13 5.65 -0.80
CA PRO A 9 2.38 6.35 -1.02
C PRO A 9 2.21 7.46 -2.07
N ALA A 10 2.85 8.60 -1.85
CA ALA A 10 2.76 9.71 -2.79
C ALA A 10 3.36 9.36 -4.16
N LYS A 11 4.40 8.53 -4.18
CA LYS A 11 5.09 8.03 -5.38
C LYS A 11 5.44 6.55 -5.19
N GLN A 12 5.59 5.81 -6.29
CA GLN A 12 6.00 4.39 -6.25
C GLN A 12 7.39 4.17 -5.63
N ALA A 13 8.27 5.18 -5.71
CA ALA A 13 9.59 5.14 -5.07
C ALA A 13 9.56 5.39 -3.56
N VAL A 14 8.43 5.84 -3.00
CA VAL A 14 8.32 6.17 -1.58
C VAL A 14 7.83 4.95 -0.81
N ASN A 15 8.74 4.41 0.00
CA ASN A 15 8.46 3.27 0.85
C ASN A 15 7.91 3.74 2.20
N VAL A 16 6.59 3.88 2.28
CA VAL A 16 5.90 4.21 3.55
C VAL A 16 5.77 2.94 4.39
N ARG A 17 6.40 2.91 5.57
CA ARG A 17 6.30 1.77 6.51
C ARG A 17 4.98 1.80 7.26
N LYS A 18 4.45 0.62 7.61
CA LYS A 18 3.32 0.48 8.54
C LYS A 18 3.83 0.41 9.98
N LEU A 19 2.94 0.67 10.95
CA LEU A 19 3.26 0.59 12.39
C LEU A 19 3.70 -0.81 12.83
N ARG A 20 3.03 -1.85 12.34
CA ARG A 20 3.33 -3.25 12.68
C ARG A 20 4.39 -3.91 11.78
N GLY A 21 5.18 -3.09 11.08
CA GLY A 21 6.15 -3.56 10.10
C GLY A 21 5.53 -3.77 8.71
N GLY A 22 6.41 -3.93 7.72
CA GLY A 22 6.04 -3.98 6.30
C GLY A 22 5.84 -2.61 5.65
N LEU A 23 5.58 -2.64 4.35
CA LEU A 23 5.37 -1.45 3.51
C LEU A 23 3.91 -1.31 3.12
N LEU A 24 3.49 -0.05 2.95
CA LEU A 24 2.17 0.27 2.45
C LEU A 24 2.00 -0.21 1.01
N ASN A 25 0.79 -0.62 0.65
CA ASN A 25 0.50 -0.99 -0.73
C ASN A 25 0.71 0.23 -1.65
N GLN A 26 1.34 0.03 -2.81
CA GLN A 26 1.56 1.10 -3.81
C GLN A 26 0.27 1.77 -4.27
N HIS A 27 -0.84 1.02 -4.28
CA HIS A 27 -2.16 1.55 -4.63
C HIS A 27 -2.91 2.12 -3.43
N GLY A 28 -2.40 1.91 -2.22
CA GLY A 28 -3.02 2.32 -0.97
C GLY A 28 -3.85 1.25 -0.28
N GLU A 29 -4.16 1.52 0.98
CA GLU A 29 -4.92 0.65 1.85
C GLU A 29 -5.59 1.44 2.98
N TYR A 30 -6.57 0.82 3.63
CA TYR A 30 -7.16 1.37 4.84
C TYR A 30 -6.24 1.13 6.04
N VAL A 31 -5.88 2.22 6.72
CA VAL A 31 -5.08 2.21 7.94
C VAL A 31 -5.84 2.90 9.07
N PRO A 32 -5.55 2.58 10.35
CA PRO A 32 -6.09 3.35 11.46
C PRO A 32 -5.63 4.81 11.38
N ARG A 33 -6.51 5.74 11.76
CA ARG A 33 -6.19 7.17 11.78
C ARG A 33 -5.24 7.50 12.94
N GLU A 34 -3.96 7.21 12.76
CA GLU A 34 -2.92 7.44 13.76
C GLU A 34 -2.01 8.61 13.40
N VAL A 35 -1.43 9.24 14.42
CA VAL A 35 -0.49 10.37 14.29
C VAL A 35 0.68 10.02 13.38
N TYR A 36 1.13 8.76 13.40
CA TYR A 36 2.19 8.27 12.53
C TYR A 36 1.87 8.51 11.04
N TYR A 37 0.67 8.12 10.59
CA TYR A 37 0.26 8.29 9.20
C TYR A 37 -0.06 9.74 8.85
N LEU A 38 -0.64 10.49 9.79
CA LEU A 38 -0.89 11.92 9.61
C LEU A 38 0.41 12.72 9.40
N LYS A 39 1.49 12.36 10.10
CA LYS A 39 2.82 12.94 9.86
C LYS A 39 3.33 12.64 8.45
N ARG A 40 3.22 11.40 7.99
CA ARG A 40 3.62 11.01 6.61
C ARG A 40 2.81 11.74 5.53
N ILE A 41 1.54 12.00 5.79
CA ILE A 41 0.71 12.81 4.89
C ILE A 41 1.23 14.26 4.86
N LYS A 42 1.53 14.82 6.03
CA LYS A 42 2.07 16.18 6.15
C LYS A 42 3.46 16.33 5.51
N ASP A 43 4.31 15.32 5.65
CA ASP A 43 5.67 15.29 5.09
C ASP A 43 5.68 15.06 3.56
N GLY A 44 4.52 14.70 2.98
CA GLY A 44 4.39 14.42 1.54
C GLY A 44 4.84 13.01 1.14
N ASP A 45 5.10 12.14 2.11
CA ASP A 45 5.41 10.72 1.89
C ASP A 45 4.17 9.91 1.48
N ALA A 46 3.01 10.28 2.02
CA ALA A 46 1.73 9.61 1.80
C ALA A 46 0.65 10.61 1.39
N ILE A 47 -0.40 10.12 0.71
CA ILE A 47 -1.57 10.91 0.32
C ILE A 47 -2.81 10.19 0.84
N GLU A 48 -3.65 10.94 1.56
CA GLU A 48 -4.99 10.50 1.96
C GLU A 48 -5.96 10.66 0.78
N LEU A 49 -6.70 9.61 0.46
CA LEU A 49 -7.80 9.67 -0.51
C LEU A 49 -9.12 9.73 0.26
N THR A 50 -9.85 10.82 0.10
CA THR A 50 -11.15 11.05 0.75
C THR A 50 -12.34 10.80 -0.19
N SER A 51 -12.09 10.77 -1.50
CA SER A 51 -13.09 10.53 -2.55
C SER A 51 -13.31 9.04 -2.77
N ASP A 52 -14.56 8.58 -2.62
CA ASP A 52 -14.94 7.18 -2.87
C ASP A 52 -14.61 6.72 -4.30
N ALA A 53 -14.68 7.62 -5.27
CA ALA A 53 -14.35 7.31 -6.66
C ALA A 53 -12.86 6.97 -6.81
N ASP A 54 -11.99 7.72 -6.13
CA ASP A 54 -10.54 7.53 -6.20
C ASP A 54 -10.10 6.30 -5.40
N ILE A 55 -10.74 6.05 -4.25
CA ILE A 55 -10.55 4.83 -3.47
C ILE A 55 -10.94 3.60 -4.30
N LYS A 56 -12.10 3.61 -4.97
CA LYS A 56 -12.53 2.49 -5.83
C LYS A 56 -11.56 2.25 -6.98
N LYS A 57 -11.06 3.31 -7.64
CA LYS A 57 -10.05 3.22 -8.70
C LYS A 57 -8.74 2.61 -8.18
N ALA A 58 -8.29 3.04 -7.01
CA ALA A 58 -7.10 2.52 -6.35
C ALA A 58 -7.22 1.02 -6.03
N LEU A 59 -8.33 0.62 -5.42
CA LEU A 59 -8.62 -0.78 -5.09
C LEU A 59 -8.77 -1.66 -6.34
N ALA A 60 -9.37 -1.14 -7.42
CA ALA A 60 -9.48 -1.86 -8.69
C ALA A 60 -8.09 -2.16 -9.28
N LYS A 61 -7.19 -1.16 -9.28
CA LYS A 61 -5.79 -1.34 -9.72
C LYS A 61 -5.04 -2.35 -8.85
N ALA A 62 -5.19 -2.24 -7.53
CA ALA A 62 -4.60 -3.20 -6.59
C ALA A 62 -5.02 -4.65 -6.89
N LYS A 63 -6.29 -4.88 -7.22
CA LYS A 63 -6.82 -6.21 -7.58
C LYS A 63 -6.27 -6.72 -8.91
N THR A 64 -6.15 -5.86 -9.93
CA THR A 64 -5.57 -6.27 -11.23
C THR A 64 -4.10 -6.60 -11.10
N ASP A 65 -3.34 -5.80 -10.36
CA ASP A 65 -1.91 -6.01 -10.16
C ASP A 65 -1.62 -7.22 -9.26
N ALA A 66 -2.43 -7.44 -8.22
CA ALA A 66 -2.35 -8.68 -7.43
C ALA A 66 -2.64 -9.93 -8.28
N LYS A 67 -3.64 -9.88 -9.18
CA LYS A 67 -3.94 -11.01 -10.08
C LYS A 67 -2.78 -11.28 -11.06
N LYS A 68 -2.07 -10.24 -11.48
CA LYS A 68 -0.88 -10.36 -12.34
C LYS A 68 0.34 -10.88 -11.58
N ALA A 69 0.54 -10.48 -10.33
CA ALA A 69 1.62 -10.96 -9.48
C ALA A 69 1.47 -12.45 -9.08
N VAL A 70 0.24 -12.92 -8.86
CA VAL A 70 -0.02 -14.35 -8.57
C VAL A 70 0.20 -15.24 -9.79
N ALA A 71 0.02 -14.70 -11.00
CA ALA A 71 0.33 -15.41 -12.26
C ALA A 71 1.84 -15.43 -12.60
N ALA A 72 2.66 -14.66 -11.87
CA ALA A 72 4.09 -14.52 -12.09
C ALA A 72 4.93 -15.04 -10.89
N LYS A 73 4.43 -16.03 -10.13
CA LYS A 73 5.30 -16.77 -9.20
C LYS A 73 6.45 -17.40 -10.01
N PRO A 74 7.71 -17.00 -9.77
CA PRO A 74 8.84 -17.83 -10.17
C PRO A 74 8.75 -19.10 -9.32
N THR A 75 8.95 -20.24 -9.95
CA THR A 75 9.35 -21.48 -9.30
C THR A 75 10.53 -21.18 -8.38
N ASP A 76 10.26 -21.22 -7.08
CA ASP A 76 11.26 -21.35 -6.03
C ASP A 76 11.84 -22.77 -6.17
N SER A 77 12.96 -22.89 -6.89
CA SER A 77 13.82 -24.09 -6.81
C SER A 77 15.09 -23.67 -6.08
N THR A 78 15.01 -23.84 -4.77
CA THR A 78 16.15 -24.05 -3.89
C THR A 78 16.83 -25.37 -4.30
N ASP A 79 18.03 -25.32 -4.88
CA ASP A 79 19.00 -26.44 -4.87
C ASP A 79 20.28 -25.84 -4.25
N LYS A 80 20.46 -25.95 -2.92
CA LYS A 80 21.06 -27.05 -2.16
C LYS A 80 22.58 -27.09 -2.32
N ASP A 81 23.25 -26.76 -1.21
CA ASP A 81 24.67 -26.99 -0.95
C ASP A 81 25.12 -28.41 -1.32
N ALA A 82 26.29 -28.52 -1.99
CA ALA A 82 27.41 -29.44 -1.72
C ALA A 82 28.32 -29.57 -2.94
#